data_AF-U4V0Z3-F1
#
_entry.id   AF-U4V0Z3-F1
#
_cell.length_a   1.000
_cell.length_b   1.000
_cell.length_c   1.000
_cell.angle_alpha   90.00
_cell.angle_beta   90.00
_cell.angle_gamma   90.00
#
_symmetry.space_group_name_H-M   'P 1'
#
loop_
_entity.id
_entity.type
_entity.pdbx_description
1 polymer ?
#
loop_
_entity_poly.entity_id
_entity_poly.type
_entity_poly.pdbx_seq_one_letter_code
_entity_poly.pdbx_strand_id
1 'polypeptide(L)'
;MSINSYHQINLEKLFLELSQVFNGNSEIEKISSQELLQKAKVALAFTEEKAISEDIASVMRADDAHPICSEILKTPFNWTPPETSKSDLYKKHSHFKAHVELLGPDGLVKSNIVRLGLYGMQSHSEYGIRTHPAEEIYVMLAGECF
;
A
#
# COMPACT_ATOMS: atom_id res chain seq x y z
N MET A 1 -28.38 -3.91 8.43
CA MET A 1 -27.83 -3.77 7.07
C MET A 1 -27.01 -2.49 7.07
N SER A 2 -25.69 -2.59 7.10
CA SER A 2 -24.84 -1.39 6.96
C SER A 2 -24.89 -0.96 5.51
N ILE A 3 -25.23 0.30 5.25
CA ILE A 3 -25.08 0.89 3.92
C ILE A 3 -23.57 1.10 3.78
N ASN A 4 -22.87 0.22 3.06
CA ASN A 4 -21.47 0.45 2.73
C ASN A 4 -21.42 1.62 1.76
N SER A 5 -21.10 2.80 2.29
CA SER A 5 -20.95 4.02 1.53
C SER A 5 -19.61 3.97 0.82
N TYR A 6 -19.61 3.54 -0.44
CA TYR A 6 -18.43 3.70 -1.27
C TYR A 6 -18.21 5.19 -1.53
N HIS A 7 -17.00 5.67 -1.28
CA HIS A 7 -16.62 7.05 -1.56
C HIS A 7 -15.60 7.07 -2.70
N GLN A 8 -15.76 8.05 -3.59
CA GLN A 8 -14.80 8.31 -4.64
C GLN A 8 -13.61 9.07 -4.06
N ILE A 9 -12.40 8.62 -4.38
CA ILE A 9 -11.14 9.25 -3.99
C ILE A 9 -10.34 9.64 -5.23
N ASN A 10 -9.56 10.71 -5.12
CA ASN A 10 -8.59 11.10 -6.12
C ASN A 10 -7.18 10.83 -5.56
N LEU A 11 -6.44 9.96 -6.24
CA LEU A 11 -5.10 9.51 -5.87
C LEU A 11 -4.00 10.23 -6.66
N GLU A 12 -4.34 11.21 -7.50
CA GLU A 12 -3.37 11.92 -8.36
C GLU A 12 -2.19 12.46 -7.55
N LYS A 13 -2.47 13.20 -6.47
CA LYS A 13 -1.43 13.75 -5.60
C LYS A 13 -0.54 12.65 -5.00
N LEU A 14 -1.15 11.61 -4.44
CA LEU A 14 -0.41 10.49 -3.86
C LEU A 14 0.47 9.78 -4.90
N PHE A 15 -0.02 9.59 -6.12
CA PHE A 15 0.73 8.93 -7.19
C PHE A 15 1.91 9.78 -7.65
N LEU A 16 1.73 11.10 -7.75
CA LEU A 16 2.82 12.02 -8.05
C LEU A 16 3.89 11.98 -6.95
N GLU A 17 3.50 11.99 -5.68
CA GLU A 17 4.45 11.91 -4.56
C GLU A 17 5.15 10.54 -4.50
N LEU A 18 4.42 9.43 -4.69
CA LEU A 18 5.01 8.08 -4.75
C LEU A 18 6.01 7.96 -5.91
N SER A 19 5.78 8.62 -7.04
CA SER A 19 6.73 8.56 -8.17
C SER A 19 8.13 9.06 -7.81
N GLN A 20 8.22 9.95 -6.81
CA GLN A 20 9.48 10.50 -6.30
C GLN A 20 10.12 9.58 -5.24
N VAL A 21 9.36 8.66 -4.64
CA VAL A 21 9.87 7.62 -3.74
C VAL A 21 10.69 6.59 -4.52
N PHE A 22 10.21 6.20 -5.71
CA PHE A 22 10.91 5.28 -6.62
C PHE A 22 11.92 6.02 -7.50
N ASN A 23 12.96 6.59 -6.89
CA ASN A 23 13.94 7.45 -7.56
C ASN A 23 15.32 6.82 -7.80
N GLY A 24 15.49 5.53 -7.49
CA GLY A 24 16.73 4.81 -7.72
C GLY A 24 16.98 4.43 -9.19
N ASN A 25 18.10 3.75 -9.41
CA ASN A 25 18.58 3.43 -10.75
C ASN A 25 18.16 2.05 -11.26
N SER A 26 17.52 1.22 -10.42
CA SER A 26 17.03 -0.09 -10.82
C SER A 26 15.92 0.02 -11.87
N GLU A 27 15.75 -1.04 -12.66
CA GLU A 27 14.72 -1.08 -13.69
C GLU A 27 13.31 -1.06 -13.07
N ILE A 28 13.10 -1.84 -12.01
CA ILE A 28 11.82 -1.90 -11.29
C ILE A 28 11.39 -0.56 -10.69
N GLU A 29 12.33 0.23 -10.14
CA GLU A 29 12.02 1.59 -9.64
C GLU A 29 11.62 2.53 -10.77
N LYS A 30 12.38 2.53 -11.88
CA LYS A 30 12.09 3.38 -13.04
C LYS A 30 10.72 3.08 -13.64
N ILE A 31 10.40 1.79 -13.84
CA ILE A 31 9.10 1.36 -14.36
C ILE A 31 7.98 1.77 -13.38
N SER A 32 8.18 1.58 -12.07
CA SER A 32 7.20 1.97 -11.05
C SER A 32 6.92 3.47 -11.04
N SER A 33 7.97 4.30 -11.08
CA SER A 33 7.85 5.76 -11.16
C SER A 33 7.11 6.21 -12.42
N GLN A 34 7.46 5.66 -13.57
CA GLN A 34 6.81 5.98 -14.85
C GLN A 34 5.33 5.59 -14.87
N GLU A 35 4.98 4.41 -14.38
CA GLU A 35 3.58 3.98 -14.32
C GLU A 35 2.76 4.85 -13.37
N LEU A 36 3.30 5.21 -12.20
CA LEU A 36 2.65 6.16 -11.28
C LEU A 36 2.36 7.50 -11.95
N LEU A 37 3.35 8.09 -12.65
CA LEU A 37 3.19 9.35 -13.38
C LEU A 37 2.14 9.24 -14.49
N GLN A 38 2.13 8.12 -15.23
CA GLN A 38 1.15 7.89 -16.29
C GLN A 38 -0.27 7.76 -15.73
N LYS A 39 -0.43 7.02 -14.63
CA LYS A 39 -1.73 6.72 -14.02
C LYS A 39 -2.29 7.86 -13.18
N ALA A 40 -1.44 8.74 -12.63
CA ALA A 40 -1.85 9.88 -11.82
C ALA A 40 -2.98 10.69 -12.46
N LYS A 41 -2.91 10.92 -13.79
CA LYS A 41 -3.89 11.70 -14.57
C LYS A 41 -5.31 11.13 -14.57
N VAL A 42 -5.46 9.86 -14.24
CA VAL A 42 -6.73 9.12 -14.25
C VAL A 42 -6.96 8.36 -12.94
N ALA A 43 -6.26 8.74 -11.87
CA ALA A 43 -6.20 8.00 -10.62
C ALA A 43 -7.42 8.25 -9.72
N LEU A 44 -8.61 7.98 -10.25
CA LEU A 44 -9.87 8.00 -9.51
C LEU A 44 -10.24 6.56 -9.13
N ALA A 45 -10.61 6.36 -7.86
CA ALA A 45 -11.00 5.06 -7.35
C ALA A 45 -12.21 5.17 -6.41
N PHE A 46 -12.86 4.04 -6.15
CA PHE A 46 -13.89 3.91 -5.14
C PHE A 46 -13.39 3.03 -4.00
N THR A 47 -13.69 3.41 -2.78
CA THR A 47 -13.22 2.70 -1.59
C THR A 47 -14.30 2.67 -0.51
N GLU A 48 -14.27 1.61 0.28
CA GLU A 48 -15.02 1.49 1.54
C GLU A 48 -14.02 1.77 2.66
N GLU A 49 -14.07 2.97 3.23
CA GLU A 49 -13.06 3.41 4.17
C GLU A 49 -12.99 2.49 5.39
N LYS A 50 -11.77 2.03 5.68
CA LYS A 50 -11.44 1.30 6.89
C LYS A 50 -10.09 1.77 7.37
N ALA A 51 -10.07 2.41 8.54
CA ALA A 51 -8.86 2.95 9.12
C ALA A 51 -7.79 1.86 9.34
N ILE A 52 -6.52 2.24 9.14
CA ILE A 52 -5.38 1.44 9.57
C ILE A 52 -5.34 1.38 11.10
N SER A 53 -4.70 0.36 11.69
CA SER A 53 -4.57 0.29 13.15
C SER A 53 -3.75 1.44 13.70
N GLU A 54 -4.09 1.89 14.91
CA GLU A 54 -3.37 3.00 15.57
C GLU A 54 -1.89 2.66 15.82
N ASP A 55 -1.57 1.39 16.07
CA ASP A 55 -0.18 0.94 16.21
C ASP A 55 0.65 1.29 14.97
N ILE A 56 0.11 1.06 13.77
CA ILE A 56 0.82 1.38 12.52
C ILE A 56 0.74 2.89 12.24
N ALA A 57 -0.42 3.52 12.48
CA ALA A 57 -0.60 4.94 12.23
C ALA A 57 0.31 5.83 13.09
N SER A 58 0.58 5.42 14.33
CA SER A 58 1.48 6.14 15.24
C SER A 58 2.93 6.17 14.72
N VAL A 59 3.42 5.04 14.18
CA VAL A 59 4.74 4.94 13.54
C VAL A 59 4.82 5.81 12.29
N MET A 60 3.76 5.84 11.48
CA MET A 60 3.67 6.72 10.31
C MET A 60 3.61 8.22 10.65
N ARG A 61 3.41 8.58 11.93
CA ARG A 61 3.43 9.95 12.44
C ARG A 61 4.74 10.31 13.16
N ALA A 62 5.69 9.39 13.26
CA ALA A 62 6.99 9.65 13.88
C ALA A 62 7.78 10.69 13.07
N ASP A 63 8.68 11.41 13.75
CA ASP A 63 9.46 12.51 13.15
C ASP A 63 10.39 12.05 12.02
N ASP A 64 10.79 10.77 12.03
CA ASP A 64 11.65 10.13 11.02
C ASP A 64 10.86 9.40 9.93
N ALA A 65 9.53 9.41 9.98
CA ALA A 65 8.70 8.84 8.93
C ALA A 65 8.83 9.64 7.62
N HIS A 66 8.79 8.94 6.49
CA HIS A 66 8.82 9.54 5.17
C HIS A 66 7.62 10.51 5.02
N PRO A 67 7.81 11.74 4.49
CA PRO A 67 6.75 12.75 4.44
C PRO A 67 5.43 12.30 3.79
N ILE A 68 5.52 11.36 2.85
CA ILE A 68 4.36 10.77 2.17
C ILE A 68 3.39 10.05 3.12
N CYS A 69 3.86 9.61 4.29
CA CYS A 69 3.01 8.98 5.31
C CYS A 69 1.85 9.89 5.73
N SER A 70 2.03 11.21 5.76
CA SER A 70 0.92 12.15 6.01
C SER A 70 -0.17 12.05 4.94
N GLU A 71 0.19 11.96 3.67
CA GLU A 71 -0.79 11.85 2.57
C GLU A 71 -1.47 10.48 2.59
N ILE A 72 -0.71 9.41 2.88
CA ILE A 72 -1.26 8.06 3.03
C ILE A 72 -2.29 8.01 4.16
N LEU A 73 -2.00 8.61 5.32
CA LEU A 73 -2.92 8.63 6.47
C LEU A 73 -4.19 9.47 6.24
N LYS A 74 -4.12 10.48 5.35
CA LYS A 74 -5.28 11.31 4.98
C LYS A 74 -6.16 10.65 3.93
N THR A 75 -5.60 9.73 3.15
CA THR A 75 -6.33 9.04 2.07
C THR A 75 -7.25 7.97 2.69
N PRO A 76 -8.57 7.98 2.43
CA PRO A 76 -9.52 7.13 3.13
C PRO A 76 -9.54 5.71 2.54
N PHE A 77 -8.41 5.01 2.61
CA PHE A 77 -8.28 3.65 2.09
C PHE A 77 -9.12 2.62 2.87
N ASN A 78 -9.31 1.46 2.23
CA ASN A 78 -9.80 0.26 2.90
C ASN A 78 -8.62 -0.58 3.39
N TRP A 79 -8.08 -0.26 4.57
CA TRP A 79 -6.96 -1.03 5.12
C TRP A 79 -7.43 -2.42 5.60
N THR A 80 -6.97 -3.45 4.91
CA THR A 80 -7.32 -4.84 5.23
C THR A 80 -6.09 -5.74 5.25
N PRO A 81 -6.11 -6.83 6.03
CA PRO A 81 -5.16 -7.91 5.85
C PRO A 81 -5.15 -8.41 4.39
N PRO A 82 -4.01 -8.80 3.83
CA PRO A 82 -3.96 -9.38 2.50
C PRO A 82 -4.79 -10.68 2.44
N GLU A 83 -5.51 -10.91 1.34
CA GLU A 83 -6.38 -12.08 1.14
C GLU A 83 -5.87 -13.03 0.02
N THR A 84 -4.55 -13.11 -0.15
CA THR A 84 -3.92 -13.90 -1.23
C THR A 84 -4.08 -15.42 -1.07
N SER A 85 -4.58 -15.89 0.08
CA SER A 85 -4.91 -17.30 0.31
C SER A 85 -6.22 -17.45 1.08
N LYS A 86 -7.00 -18.46 0.72
CA LYS A 86 -8.25 -18.82 1.41
C LYS A 86 -8.04 -19.65 2.68
N SER A 87 -6.80 -20.09 2.96
CA SER A 87 -6.54 -20.97 4.10
C SER A 87 -6.73 -20.25 5.44
N ASP A 88 -7.34 -20.93 6.41
CA ASP A 88 -7.60 -20.34 7.73
C ASP A 88 -6.31 -20.03 8.48
N LEU A 89 -5.27 -20.83 8.28
CA LEU A 89 -3.94 -20.57 8.80
C LEU A 89 -3.39 -19.23 8.27
N TYR A 90 -3.53 -18.98 6.96
CA TYR A 90 -3.07 -17.73 6.36
C TYR A 90 -3.83 -16.52 6.90
N LYS A 91 -5.16 -16.62 7.04
CA LYS A 91 -5.98 -15.56 7.65
C LYS A 91 -5.53 -15.28 9.08
N LYS A 92 -5.35 -16.34 9.89
CA LYS A 92 -4.86 -16.22 11.26
C LYS A 92 -3.47 -15.57 11.33
N HIS A 93 -2.62 -15.78 10.34
CA HIS A 93 -1.27 -15.21 10.27
C HIS A 93 -1.22 -13.87 9.50
N SER A 94 -2.36 -13.24 9.23
CA SER A 94 -2.43 -11.97 8.51
C SER A 94 -3.16 -10.86 9.25
N HIS A 95 -3.79 -11.14 10.38
CA HIS A 95 -4.56 -10.14 11.14
C HIS A 95 -3.74 -8.93 11.61
N PHE A 96 -2.44 -9.10 11.81
CA PHE A 96 -1.50 -8.05 12.21
C PHE A 96 -0.96 -7.22 11.04
N LYS A 97 -1.44 -7.49 9.81
CA LYS A 97 -1.00 -6.83 8.58
C LYS A 97 -2.09 -5.89 8.08
N ALA A 98 -1.65 -4.80 7.46
CA ALA A 98 -2.50 -3.90 6.70
C ALA A 98 -1.96 -3.80 5.28
N HIS A 99 -2.85 -3.83 4.29
CA HIS A 99 -2.47 -3.80 2.89
C HIS A 99 -3.49 -3.02 2.07
N VAL A 100 -3.00 -2.31 1.05
CA VAL A 100 -3.80 -1.68 -0.01
C VAL A 100 -3.05 -1.85 -1.32
N GLU A 101 -3.67 -2.43 -2.35
CA GLU A 101 -3.12 -2.45 -3.72
C GLU A 101 -3.52 -1.15 -4.43
N LEU A 102 -2.54 -0.29 -4.74
CA LEU A 102 -2.75 0.98 -5.42
C LEU A 102 -2.80 0.79 -6.94
N LEU A 103 -1.78 0.11 -7.47
CA LEU A 103 -1.67 -0.28 -8.88
C LEU A 103 -1.61 -1.79 -9.02
N GLY A 104 -2.30 -2.31 -10.03
CA GLY A 104 -2.19 -3.71 -10.42
C GLY A 104 -3.48 -4.26 -11.00
N PRO A 105 -3.57 -5.57 -11.29
CA PRO A 105 -4.77 -6.20 -11.80
C PRO A 105 -5.96 -6.07 -10.85
N ASP A 106 -5.71 -5.97 -9.54
CA ASP A 106 -6.72 -5.91 -8.48
C ASP A 106 -6.71 -4.58 -7.73
N GLY A 107 -5.74 -3.70 -8.02
CA GLY A 107 -5.59 -2.41 -7.37
C GLY A 107 -6.72 -1.41 -7.61
N LEU A 108 -6.69 -0.36 -6.80
CA LEU A 108 -7.58 0.81 -6.91
C LEU A 108 -7.54 1.44 -8.30
N VAL A 109 -6.35 1.44 -8.93
CA VAL A 109 -6.15 1.83 -10.33
C VAL A 109 -5.51 0.67 -11.08
N LYS A 110 -6.09 0.29 -12.23
CA LYS A 110 -5.63 -0.89 -12.98
C LYS A 110 -4.29 -0.65 -13.67
N SER A 111 -3.37 -1.59 -13.48
CA SER A 111 -2.11 -1.70 -14.21
C SER A 111 -1.77 -3.17 -14.49
N ASN A 112 -1.21 -3.43 -15.67
CA ASN A 112 -0.62 -4.72 -16.02
C ASN A 112 0.92 -4.63 -16.14
N ILE A 113 1.51 -3.50 -15.72
CA ILE A 113 2.94 -3.22 -15.84
C ILE A 113 3.63 -3.46 -14.50
N VAL A 114 3.07 -2.93 -13.42
CA VAL A 114 3.55 -3.13 -12.05
C VAL A 114 2.38 -3.41 -11.10
N ARG A 115 2.65 -4.16 -10.03
CA ARG A 115 1.80 -4.21 -8.84
C ARG A 115 2.48 -3.37 -7.77
N LEU A 116 1.78 -2.36 -7.28
CA LEU A 116 2.27 -1.46 -6.24
C LEU A 116 1.22 -1.37 -5.17
N GLY A 117 1.63 -1.61 -3.92
CA GLY A 117 0.77 -1.49 -2.77
C GLY A 117 1.47 -0.85 -1.60
N LEU A 118 0.68 -0.48 -0.60
CA LEU A 118 1.15 -0.08 0.71
C LEU A 118 0.97 -1.27 1.65
N TYR A 119 1.97 -1.53 2.47
CA TYR A 119 1.98 -2.65 3.40
C TYR A 119 2.45 -2.20 4.77
N GLY A 120 1.71 -2.57 5.81
CA GLY A 120 2.01 -2.28 7.21
C GLY A 120 1.95 -3.55 8.05
N MET A 121 2.75 -3.59 9.11
CA MET A 121 2.84 -4.73 10.01
C MET A 121 2.95 -4.23 11.45
N GLN A 122 2.16 -4.80 12.35
CA GLN A 122 2.27 -4.48 13.78
C GLN A 122 3.59 -5.00 14.38
N SER A 123 4.01 -4.36 15.48
CA SER A 123 5.18 -4.81 16.25
C SER A 123 5.02 -6.24 16.78
N HIS A 124 6.14 -6.89 17.14
CA HIS A 124 6.16 -8.24 17.70
C HIS A 124 5.49 -9.31 16.82
N SER A 125 5.54 -9.10 15.51
CA SER A 125 4.96 -9.99 14.51
C SER A 125 6.05 -10.57 13.60
N GLU A 126 5.89 -11.84 13.22
CA GLU A 126 6.82 -12.52 12.33
C GLU A 126 6.21 -12.66 10.92
N TYR A 127 6.94 -12.18 9.92
CA TYR A 127 6.65 -12.46 8.52
C TYR A 127 7.50 -13.63 8.04
N GLY A 128 6.94 -14.85 8.12
CA GLY A 128 7.64 -16.05 7.67
C GLY A 128 8.05 -16.00 6.19
N ILE A 129 9.05 -16.80 5.82
CA ILE A 129 9.66 -16.81 4.48
C ILE A 129 8.62 -16.99 3.37
N ARG A 130 8.66 -16.11 2.37
CA ARG A 130 7.84 -16.14 1.14
C ARG A 130 8.74 -15.98 -0.09
N THR A 131 8.33 -16.61 -1.18
CA THR A 131 8.93 -16.41 -2.50
C THR A 131 7.84 -16.37 -3.55
N HIS A 132 8.10 -15.67 -4.64
CA HIS A 132 7.26 -15.64 -5.83
C HIS A 132 8.13 -15.35 -7.08
N PRO A 133 7.62 -15.62 -8.29
CA PRO A 133 8.38 -15.39 -9.52
C PRO A 133 8.63 -13.92 -9.86
N ALA A 134 7.78 -13.01 -9.38
CA ALA A 134 7.92 -11.57 -9.67
C ALA A 134 9.15 -10.98 -8.97
N GLU A 135 9.84 -10.05 -9.64
CA GLU A 135 10.79 -9.17 -8.98
C GLU A 135 10.04 -8.26 -8.00
N GLU A 136 10.62 -8.01 -6.82
CA GLU A 136 10.00 -7.20 -5.77
C GLU A 136 11.06 -6.37 -5.06
N ILE A 137 10.68 -5.15 -4.71
CA ILE A 137 11.43 -4.26 -3.84
C ILE A 137 10.50 -3.75 -2.74
N TYR A 138 11.08 -3.48 -1.57
CA TYR A 138 10.41 -2.75 -0.50
C TYR A 138 11.12 -1.42 -0.29
N VAL A 139 10.35 -0.35 -0.22
CA VAL A 139 10.84 0.96 0.23
C VAL A 139 10.26 1.20 1.62
N MET A 140 11.12 1.33 2.62
CA MET A 140 10.67 1.59 3.98
C MET A 140 10.21 3.04 4.11
N LEU A 141 8.93 3.25 4.42
CA LEU A 141 8.36 4.58 4.60
C LEU A 141 8.35 5.04 6.05
N ALA A 142 8.23 4.13 7.02
CA ALA A 142 8.25 4.45 8.44
C ALA A 142 8.59 3.20 9.26
N GLY A 143 9.19 3.42 10.43
CA GLY A 143 9.58 2.36 11.34
C GLY A 143 10.81 1.57 10.88
N GLU A 144 11.02 0.44 11.55
CA GLU A 144 12.19 -0.42 11.38
C GLU A 144 11.80 -1.90 11.53
N CYS A 145 12.60 -2.78 10.94
CA CYS A 145 12.44 -4.23 11.00
C CYS A 145 13.81 -4.88 11.17
N PHE A 146 13.90 -5.93 11.99
CA PHE A 146 15.13 -6.64 12.34
C PHE A 146 14.97 -8.14 12.16
#